data_AF-F1W1K9-F1
#
_entry.id   AF-F1W1K9-F1
#
_cell.length_a   1.000
_cell.length_b   1.000
_cell.length_c   1.000
_cell.angle_alpha   90.00
_cell.angle_beta   90.00
_cell.angle_gamma   90.00
#
_symmetry.space_group_name_H-M   'P 1'
#
loop_
_entity.id
_entity.type
_entity.pdbx_description
1 polymer ?
#
loop_
_entity_poly.entity_id
_entity_poly.type
_entity_poly.pdbx_seq_one_letter_code
_entity_poly.pdbx_strand_id
1 'polypeptide(L)' 'MALQLPEAGTLTEKASAVLRAASDGLLGPSQAAQLIAALATMAKISEVDELASRVAELEARHGNA' A
#
# COMPACT_ATOMS: atom_id res chain seq x y z
N MET A 1 14.84 0.84 -19.79
CA MET A 1 13.67 0.02 -19.40
C MET A 1 13.05 0.67 -18.17
N ALA A 2 11.74 0.93 -18.16
CA ALA A 2 11.08 1.67 -17.07
C ALA A 2 10.56 0.72 -15.99
N LEU A 3 10.56 1.17 -14.72
CA LEU A 3 9.89 0.47 -13.64
C LEU A 3 8.39 0.37 -13.96
N GLN A 4 7.88 -0.85 -14.07
CA GLN A 4 6.44 -1.09 -14.23
C GLN A 4 5.87 -1.61 -12.91
N LEU A 5 5.07 -0.78 -12.27
CA LEU A 5 4.23 -1.18 -11.15
C LEU A 5 2.87 -1.62 -11.70
N PRO A 6 2.26 -2.69 -11.16
CA PRO A 6 0.88 -3.03 -11.48
C PRO A 6 -0.04 -1.82 -11.24
N GLU A 7 -0.80 -1.41 -12.25
CA GLU A 7 -1.78 -0.32 -12.10
C GLU A 7 -2.90 -0.77 -11.14
N ALA A 8 -3.43 -1.95 -11.40
CA ALA A 8 -4.33 -2.69 -10.52
C ALA A 8 -3.55 -3.72 -9.68
N GLY A 9 -4.09 -4.09 -8.52
CA GLY A 9 -3.51 -5.10 -7.63
C GLY A 9 -3.29 -4.60 -6.20
N THR A 10 -2.99 -5.54 -5.31
CA THR A 10 -2.72 -5.29 -3.89
C THR A 10 -1.41 -4.55 -3.68
N LEU A 11 -1.27 -3.88 -2.53
CA LEU A 11 0.01 -3.24 -2.15
C LEU A 11 1.15 -4.27 -2.04
N THR A 12 0.84 -5.51 -1.69
CA THR A 12 1.80 -6.63 -1.67
C THR A 12 2.32 -6.95 -3.07
N GLU A 13 1.45 -7.05 -4.07
CA GLU A 13 1.85 -7.29 -5.46
C GLU A 13 2.75 -6.16 -5.98
N LYS A 14 2.41 -4.91 -5.64
CA LYS A 14 3.24 -3.74 -5.98
C LYS A 14 4.60 -3.79 -5.28
N ALA A 15 4.67 -4.17 -4.00
CA ALA A 15 5.92 -4.32 -3.27
C ALA A 15 6.80 -5.45 -3.85
N SER A 16 6.21 -6.59 -4.23
CA SER A 16 6.92 -7.66 -4.93
C SER A 16 7.49 -7.21 -6.28
N ALA A 17 6.76 -6.37 -7.03
CA ALA A 17 7.27 -5.79 -8.28
C ALA A 17 8.47 -4.86 -8.04
N VAL A 18 8.46 -4.05 -6.99
CA VAL A 18 9.62 -3.22 -6.58
C VAL A 18 10.83 -4.09 -6.24
N LEU A 19 10.64 -5.14 -5.44
CA LEU A 19 11.72 -6.06 -5.07
C LEU A 19 12.33 -6.72 -6.30
N ARG A 20 11.48 -7.19 -7.23
CA ARG A 20 11.94 -7.81 -8.47
C ARG A 20 12.72 -6.83 -9.34
N ALA A 21 12.24 -5.59 -9.50
CA ALA A 21 12.97 -4.56 -10.24
C ALA A 21 14.33 -4.22 -9.62
N ALA A 22 14.45 -4.29 -8.29
CA ALA A 22 15.74 -4.16 -7.61
C ALA A 22 16.67 -5.35 -7.91
N SER A 23 16.14 -6.58 -7.86
CA SER A 23 16.90 -7.80 -8.21
C SER A 23 17.35 -7.82 -9.67
N ASP A 24 16.55 -7.29 -10.57
CA ASP A 24 16.85 -7.17 -12.00
C ASP A 24 17.82 -6.01 -12.32
N GLY A 25 18.25 -5.25 -11.30
CA GLY A 25 19.18 -4.11 -11.44
C GLY A 25 18.56 -2.84 -12.02
N LEU A 26 17.22 -2.78 -12.13
CA LEU A 26 16.48 -1.61 -12.61
C LEU A 26 16.34 -0.52 -11.54
N LEU A 27 16.40 -0.91 -10.27
CA LEU A 27 16.39 -0.01 -9.12
C LEU A 27 17.62 -0.23 -8.26
N GLY A 28 18.22 0.88 -7.82
CA GLY A 28 19.22 0.82 -6.75
C GLY A 28 18.57 0.35 -5.43
N PRO A 29 19.32 -0.33 -4.53
CA PRO A 29 18.77 -0.82 -3.26
C PRO A 29 18.11 0.27 -2.40
N SER A 30 18.69 1.47 -2.38
CA SER A 30 18.14 2.62 -1.67
C SER A 30 16.80 3.07 -2.24
N GLN A 31 16.68 3.14 -3.57
CA GLN A 31 15.44 3.52 -4.25
C GLN A 31 14.34 2.49 -4.02
N ALA A 32 14.68 1.19 -4.08
CA ALA A 32 13.75 0.12 -3.77
C ALA A 32 13.25 0.20 -2.32
N ALA A 33 14.15 0.45 -1.36
CA ALA A 33 13.77 0.62 0.04
C ALA A 33 12.84 1.82 0.26
N GLN A 34 13.10 2.96 -0.40
CA GLN A 34 12.24 4.14 -0.35
C GLN A 34 10.83 3.85 -0.89
N LEU A 35 10.72 3.14 -2.02
CA LEU A 35 9.44 2.77 -2.60
C LEU A 35 8.65 1.81 -1.71
N ILE A 36 9.32 0.82 -1.11
CA ILE A 36 8.67 -0.10 -0.16
C ILE A 36 8.18 0.65 1.09
N ALA A 37 8.97 1.59 1.61
CA ALA A 37 8.56 2.43 2.73
C ALA A 37 7.31 3.26 2.39
N ALA A 38 7.27 3.87 1.19
CA ALA A 38 6.10 4.61 0.73
C ALA A 38 4.85 3.72 0.60
N LEU A 39 5.01 2.50 0.06
CA LEU A 39 3.92 1.52 -0.02
C LEU A 39 3.41 1.11 1.37
N ALA A 40 4.30 0.96 2.35
CA ALA A 40 3.92 0.66 3.73
C ALA A 40 3.12 1.82 4.36
N THR A 41 3.51 3.07 4.11
CA THR A 41 2.73 4.24 4.53
C THR A 41 1.33 4.24 3.91
N MET A 42 1.22 3.95 2.61
CA MET A 42 -0.09 3.84 1.94
C MET A 42 -0.95 2.72 2.50
N ALA A 43 -0.35 1.57 2.82
CA ALA A 43 -1.06 0.46 3.46
C ALA A 43 -1.67 0.89 4.79
N LYS A 44 -0.91 1.65 5.59
CA LYS A 44 -1.41 2.15 6.87
C LYS A 44 -2.56 3.13 6.71
N ILE A 45 -2.50 4.03 5.72
CA ILE A 45 -3.61 4.95 5.42
C ILE A 45 -4.86 4.17 5.05
N SER A 46 -4.74 3.20 4.13
CA SER A 46 -5.88 2.37 3.71
C SER A 46 -6.50 1.58 4.86
N GLU A 47 -5.68 1.07 5.79
CA GLU A 47 -6.16 0.38 6.99
C GLU A 47 -6.94 1.33 7.92
N VAL A 48 -6.43 2.56 8.11
CA VAL A 48 -7.11 3.58 8.91
C VAL A 48 -8.45 3.97 8.29
N ASP A 49 -8.50 4.14 6.97
CA ASP A 49 -9.73 4.46 6.24
C ASP A 49 -10.78 3.34 6.37
N GLU A 50 -10.36 2.07 6.26
CA GLU A 50 -11.25 0.92 6.47
C GLU A 50 -11.81 0.91 7.90
N LEU A 51 -10.95 1.12 8.91
CA LEU A 51 -11.35 1.16 10.30
C LEU A 51 -12.33 2.32 10.56
N ALA A 52 -12.08 3.50 10.01
CA ALA A 52 -12.96 4.66 10.12
C ALA A 52 -14.35 4.36 9.51
N SER A 53 -14.39 3.73 8.33
CA SER A 53 -15.64 3.31 7.69
C SER A 53 -16.42 2.34 8.57
N ARG A 54 -15.74 1.33 9.13
CA ARG A 54 -16.36 0.34 10.01
C ARG A 54 -16.90 0.95 11.31
N VAL A 55 -16.18 1.91 11.88
CA VAL A 55 -16.64 2.65 13.07
C VAL A 55 -17.88 3.48 12.74
N ALA A 56 -17.87 4.23 11.64
CA ALA A 56 -19.02 5.02 11.22
C ALA A 56 -20.27 4.16 10.99
N GLU A 57 -20.11 2.98 10.39
CA GLU A 57 -21.22 2.02 10.24
C GLU A 57 -21.74 1.50 11.58
N LEU A 58 -20.85 1.23 12.54
CA LEU A 58 -21.25 0.78 13.88
C LEU A 58 -21.97 1.90 14.65
N GLU A 59 -21.46 3.13 14.59
CA GLU A 59 -22.10 4.31 15.20
C GLU A 59 -23.47 4.59 14.58
N ALA A 60 -23.62 4.45 13.27
CA ALA A 60 -24.91 4.61 12.61
C ALA A 60 -25.94 3.54 13.04
N ARG A 61 -25.49 2.33 13.37
CA ARG A 61 -26.37 1.22 13.79
C ARG A 61 -26.72 1.27 15.27
N HIS A 62 -25.75 1.61 16.13
CA HIS A 62 -25.84 1.41 17.58
C HIS A 62 -25.69 2.71 18.39
N GLY A 63 -25.43 3.84 17.73
CA GLY A 63 -25.41 5.15 18.37
C GLY A 63 -26.80 5.48 18.90
N ASN A 64 -27.03 5.21 20.19
CA ASN A 64 -28.22 5.67 20.89
C ASN A 64 -28.24 7.20 20.80
N ALA A 65 -29.31 7.72 20.18
CA ALA A 65 -29.69 9.13 20.28
C ALA A 65 -30.07 9.51 21.72
#